data_AF-U5IBU1-F1
#
_entry.id   AF-U5IBU1-F1
#
_cell.length_a   1.000
_cell.length_b   1.000
_cell.length_c   1.000
_cell.angle_alpha   90.00
_cell.angle_beta   90.00
_cell.angle_gamma   90.00
#
_symmetry.space_group_name_H-M   'P 1'
#
loop_
_entity.id
_entity.type
_entity.pdbx_description
1 polymer ?
#
loop_
_entity_poly.entity_id
_entity_poly.type
_entity_poly.pdbx_seq_one_letter_code
_entity_poly.pdbx_strand_id
1 'polypeptide(L)'
;QIFIEAIQKGTMEGFYRLVSYFQTQSEPAFCGLASLSMVLNALAIDPGRKWKGPWRWFDESMLDCCEPLETVKARGISFGKLVCLAHCAGAKVDAFHASQSSINDFRKYVIKCSTSDDCHVISSYHRAALKQTGTGHFSPIGGYHVGKDMALILDVARFKYPPHWIPLT
;
A
#
# COMPACT_ATOMS: atom_id res chain seq x y z
N GLN A 1 17.47 3.46 -14.61
CA GLN A 1 17.14 4.71 -15.33
C GLN A 1 15.81 5.29 -14.85
N ILE A 2 14.67 4.60 -15.01
CA ILE A 2 13.33 5.10 -14.63
C ILE A 2 13.22 5.61 -13.17
N PHE A 3 13.88 4.92 -12.22
CA PHE A 3 13.85 5.31 -10.81
C PHE A 3 14.57 6.64 -10.56
N ILE A 4 15.72 6.86 -11.19
CA ILE A 4 16.50 8.10 -11.08
C ILE A 4 15.74 9.25 -11.75
N GLU A 5 15.13 9.00 -12.92
CA GLU A 5 14.31 9.99 -13.62
C GLU A 5 13.12 10.44 -12.76
N ALA A 6 12.46 9.51 -12.06
CA ALA A 6 11.37 9.84 -11.14
C ALA A 6 11.85 10.66 -9.93
N ILE A 7 13.01 10.33 -9.34
CA ILE A 7 13.62 11.13 -8.25
C ILE A 7 13.88 12.56 -8.73
N GLN A 8 14.52 12.71 -9.89
CA GLN A 8 14.85 14.02 -10.46
C GLN A 8 13.60 14.86 -10.79
N LYS A 9 12.44 14.21 -10.96
CA LYS A 9 11.14 14.87 -11.16
C LYS A 9 10.36 15.11 -9.87
N GLY A 10 10.90 14.74 -8.70
CA GLY A 10 10.26 14.96 -7.41
C GLY A 10 9.03 14.07 -7.17
N THR A 11 8.88 12.98 -7.91
CA THR A 11 7.71 12.08 -7.84
C THR A 11 8.04 10.76 -7.14
N MET A 12 8.92 10.83 -6.13
CA MET A 12 9.41 9.69 -5.35
C MET A 12 9.43 9.97 -3.84
N GLU A 13 8.80 11.04 -3.37
CA GLU A 13 8.78 11.40 -1.94
C GLU A 13 8.12 10.30 -1.10
N GLY A 14 7.02 9.72 -1.60
CA GLY A 14 6.35 8.58 -0.97
C GLY A 14 7.28 7.37 -0.75
N PHE A 15 8.23 7.14 -1.66
CA PHE A 15 9.16 6.01 -1.59
C PHE A 15 10.07 6.12 -0.37
N TYR A 16 10.59 7.32 -0.08
CA TYR A 16 11.52 7.51 1.03
C TYR A 16 10.90 7.20 2.38
N ARG A 17 9.62 7.56 2.56
CA ARG A 17 8.87 7.16 3.76
C ARG A 17 8.61 5.66 3.75
N LEU A 18 8.00 5.13 2.70
CA LEU A 18 7.55 3.73 2.67
C LEU A 18 8.69 2.71 2.74
N VAL A 19 9.86 2.99 2.17
CA VAL A 19 10.99 2.05 2.14
C VAL A 19 11.53 1.75 3.54
N SER A 20 11.48 2.73 4.46
CA SER A 20 11.88 2.53 5.87
C SER A 20 11.00 1.53 6.61
N TYR A 21 9.78 1.28 6.12
CA TYR A 21 8.80 0.37 6.70
C TYR A 21 8.56 -0.85 5.82
N PHE A 22 9.28 -0.99 4.70
CA PHE A 22 8.99 -2.02 3.71
C PHE A 22 9.22 -3.42 4.25
N GLN A 23 8.16 -4.20 4.31
CA GLN A 23 8.13 -5.52 4.94
C GLN A 23 7.60 -6.60 3.99
N THR A 24 7.88 -7.84 4.35
CA THR A 24 7.29 -9.01 3.69
C THR A 24 6.01 -9.36 4.43
N GLN A 25 4.91 -9.56 3.71
CA GLN A 25 3.67 -10.05 4.32
C GLN A 25 3.92 -11.33 5.13
N SER A 26 3.47 -11.37 6.39
CA SER A 26 3.76 -12.49 7.30
C SER A 26 3.02 -13.79 6.93
N GLU A 27 1.87 -13.65 6.28
CA GLU A 27 1.05 -14.76 5.76
C GLU A 27 0.73 -14.54 4.28
N PRO A 28 0.53 -15.60 3.47
CA PRO A 28 0.16 -15.48 2.06
C PRO A 28 -1.10 -14.63 1.80
N ALA A 29 -2.02 -14.58 2.77
CA ALA A 29 -3.26 -13.81 2.69
C ALA A 29 -3.17 -12.39 3.29
N PHE A 30 -2.04 -12.01 3.90
CA PHE A 30 -1.89 -10.76 4.65
C PHE A 30 -1.40 -9.57 3.82
N CYS A 31 -1.40 -9.64 2.48
CA CYS A 31 -0.94 -8.53 1.64
C CYS A 31 -1.64 -7.19 1.97
N GLY A 32 -2.94 -7.20 2.30
CA GLY A 32 -3.65 -6.01 2.76
C GLY A 32 -3.13 -5.47 4.10
N LEU A 33 -2.94 -6.34 5.09
CA LEU A 33 -2.47 -5.95 6.43
C LEU A 33 -1.01 -5.45 6.40
N ALA A 34 -0.16 -6.12 5.61
CA ALA A 34 1.22 -5.71 5.38
C ALA A 34 1.29 -4.32 4.75
N SER A 35 0.45 -4.08 3.73
CA SER A 35 0.37 -2.78 3.04
C SER A 35 -0.12 -1.68 3.98
N LEU A 36 -1.13 -1.97 4.79
CA LEU A 36 -1.72 -0.99 5.70
C LEU A 36 -0.77 -0.66 6.85
N SER A 37 -0.19 -1.65 7.52
CA SER A 37 0.78 -1.39 8.60
C SER A 37 2.01 -0.61 8.09
N MET A 38 2.49 -0.89 6.87
CA MET A 38 3.52 -0.06 6.22
C MET A 38 3.11 1.41 6.13
N VAL A 39 1.92 1.68 5.60
CA VAL A 39 1.43 3.06 5.40
C VAL A 39 1.16 3.77 6.73
N LEU A 40 0.58 3.08 7.71
CA LEU A 40 0.29 3.67 9.03
C LEU A 40 1.58 4.07 9.76
N ASN A 41 2.61 3.22 9.70
CA ASN A 41 3.91 3.55 10.28
C ASN A 41 4.62 4.66 9.50
N ALA A 42 4.51 4.69 8.16
CA ALA A 42 5.04 5.76 7.33
C ALA A 42 4.41 7.13 7.62
N LEU A 43 3.12 7.15 7.96
CA LEU A 43 2.38 8.33 8.41
C LEU A 43 2.61 8.67 9.89
N ALA A 44 3.44 7.89 10.60
CA ALA A 44 3.68 8.03 12.04
C ALA A 44 2.40 8.05 12.90
N ILE A 45 1.38 7.28 12.50
CA ILE A 45 0.15 7.14 13.28
C ILE A 45 0.43 6.30 14.52
N ASP A 46 -0.03 6.79 15.68
CA ASP A 46 0.10 6.09 16.95
C ASP A 46 -0.95 4.98 17.07
N PRO A 47 -0.56 3.70 17.22
CA PRO A 47 -1.53 2.61 17.37
C PRO A 47 -2.31 2.65 18.69
N GLY A 48 -1.95 3.53 19.63
CA GLY A 48 -2.64 3.66 20.93
C GLY A 48 -2.44 2.47 21.87
N ARG A 49 -1.73 1.42 21.43
CA ARG A 49 -1.39 0.23 22.19
C ARG A 49 0.04 -0.23 21.90
N LYS A 50 0.64 -0.98 22.84
CA LYS A 50 2.02 -1.49 22.72
C LYS A 50 2.08 -2.65 21.72
N TRP A 51 3.15 -2.69 20.93
CA TRP A 51 3.50 -3.84 20.09
C TRP A 51 4.44 -4.79 20.84
N LYS A 52 5.64 -4.30 21.20
CA LYS A 52 6.68 -5.07 21.89
C LYS A 52 7.35 -4.22 22.97
N GLY A 53 7.35 -4.68 24.21
CA GLY A 53 7.94 -3.94 25.33
C GLY A 53 7.35 -2.52 25.46
N PRO A 54 8.16 -1.45 25.54
CA PRO A 54 7.66 -0.07 25.58
C PRO A 54 7.26 0.47 24.20
N TRP A 55 7.53 -0.24 23.11
CA TRP A 55 7.39 0.27 21.75
C TRP A 55 5.96 0.20 21.23
N ARG A 56 5.55 1.25 20.52
CA ARG A 56 4.27 1.36 19.82
C ARG A 56 4.54 1.43 18.33
N TRP A 57 3.97 0.50 17.59
CA TRP A 57 4.24 0.28 16.19
C TRP A 57 3.10 -0.52 15.58
N PHE A 58 2.70 -0.26 14.34
CA PHE A 58 1.73 -1.11 13.67
C PHE A 58 2.39 -2.38 13.13
N ASP A 59 1.91 -3.51 13.61
CA ASP A 59 2.20 -4.85 13.09
C ASP A 59 0.92 -5.43 12.46
N GLU A 60 1.07 -6.38 11.53
CA GLU A 60 -0.06 -7.04 10.86
C GLU A 60 -1.04 -7.67 11.87
N SER A 61 -0.53 -8.21 12.98
CA SER A 61 -1.32 -8.79 14.08
C SER A 61 -2.15 -7.77 14.86
N MET A 62 -1.98 -6.47 14.60
CA MET A 62 -2.70 -5.40 15.27
C MET A 62 -3.86 -4.84 14.43
N LEU A 63 -4.16 -5.44 13.28
CA LEU A 63 -5.15 -4.95 12.33
C LEU A 63 -6.39 -5.86 12.31
N ASP A 64 -7.08 -5.95 13.45
CA ASP A 64 -8.11 -6.95 13.74
C ASP A 64 -9.51 -6.37 14.05
N CYS A 65 -9.70 -5.06 14.07
CA CYS A 65 -10.94 -4.45 14.55
C CYS A 65 -12.16 -4.58 13.60
N CYS A 66 -11.94 -4.79 12.30
CA CYS A 66 -13.04 -4.90 11.32
C CYS A 66 -13.20 -6.32 10.77
N GLU A 67 -12.18 -7.18 10.90
CA GLU A 67 -12.18 -8.56 10.43
C GLU A 67 -11.20 -9.36 11.32
N PRO A 68 -11.61 -10.51 11.88
CA PRO A 68 -10.71 -11.33 12.69
C PRO A 68 -9.51 -11.82 11.88
N LEU A 69 -8.32 -11.83 12.49
CA LEU A 69 -7.07 -12.25 11.81
C LEU A 69 -7.15 -13.67 11.24
N GLU A 70 -7.78 -14.60 11.94
CA GLU A 70 -7.98 -15.98 11.45
C GLU A 70 -8.78 -16.01 10.14
N THR A 71 -9.75 -15.10 10.02
CA THR A 71 -10.54 -14.98 8.81
C THR A 71 -9.71 -14.34 7.69
N VAL A 72 -8.95 -13.29 7.98
CA VAL A 72 -8.02 -12.69 7.01
C VAL A 72 -6.98 -13.72 6.55
N LYS A 73 -6.51 -14.59 7.44
CA LYS A 73 -5.52 -15.62 7.14
C LYS A 73 -6.08 -16.69 6.21
N ALA A 74 -7.35 -17.05 6.38
CA ALA A 74 -8.01 -18.06 5.57
C ALA A 74 -8.38 -17.57 4.15
N ARG A 75 -8.85 -16.32 4.00
CA ARG A 75 -9.43 -15.84 2.74
C ARG A 75 -8.93 -14.48 2.23
N GLY A 76 -7.97 -13.87 2.93
CA GLY A 76 -7.53 -12.50 2.67
C GLY A 76 -8.55 -11.48 3.16
N ILE A 77 -8.34 -10.23 2.75
CA ILE A 77 -9.19 -9.09 3.13
C ILE A 77 -9.79 -8.44 1.89
N SER A 78 -11.05 -7.97 2.01
CA SER A 78 -11.71 -7.22 0.95
C SER A 78 -11.33 -5.74 1.00
N PHE A 79 -11.52 -5.03 -0.12
CA PHE A 79 -11.26 -3.58 -0.22
C PHE A 79 -11.97 -2.79 0.91
N GLY A 80 -13.27 -3.00 1.09
CA GLY A 80 -14.04 -2.29 2.12
C GLY A 80 -13.59 -2.61 3.55
N LYS A 81 -13.14 -3.85 3.81
CA LYS A 81 -12.59 -4.22 5.12
C LYS A 81 -11.22 -3.58 5.38
N LEU A 82 -10.38 -3.48 4.35
CA LEU A 82 -9.11 -2.76 4.45
C LEU A 82 -9.32 -1.26 4.76
N VAL A 83 -10.29 -0.63 4.09
CA VAL A 83 -10.70 0.76 4.36
C VAL A 83 -11.19 0.93 5.81
N CYS A 84 -12.02 0.00 6.29
CA CYS A 84 -12.48 0.00 7.68
C CYS A 84 -11.31 -0.09 8.68
N LEU A 85 -10.35 -1.00 8.44
CA LEU A 85 -9.17 -1.13 9.29
C LEU A 85 -8.34 0.16 9.30
N ALA A 86 -8.17 0.83 8.16
CA ALA A 86 -7.43 2.08 8.07
C ALA A 86 -8.10 3.21 8.88
N HIS A 87 -9.43 3.35 8.80
CA HIS A 87 -10.18 4.30 9.63
C HIS A 87 -10.08 3.97 11.12
N CYS A 88 -10.26 2.71 11.48
CA CYS A 88 -10.17 2.23 12.85
C CYS A 88 -8.77 2.44 13.45
N ALA A 89 -7.72 2.34 12.63
CA ALA A 89 -6.35 2.63 13.01
C ALA A 89 -6.04 4.14 13.15
N GLY A 90 -7.01 5.02 12.88
CA GLY A 90 -6.87 6.47 13.04
C GLY A 90 -6.44 7.22 11.78
N ALA A 91 -6.39 6.57 10.61
CA ALA A 91 -6.07 7.25 9.35
C ALA A 91 -7.28 8.00 8.79
N LYS A 92 -7.01 9.14 8.13
CA LYS A 92 -7.95 9.74 7.18
C LYS A 92 -7.85 8.97 5.86
N VAL A 93 -8.98 8.46 5.37
CA VAL A 93 -9.02 7.58 4.20
C VAL A 93 -9.95 8.14 3.14
N ASP A 94 -9.45 8.27 1.92
CA ASP A 94 -10.25 8.46 0.72
C ASP A 94 -10.21 7.16 -0.09
N ALA A 95 -11.38 6.53 -0.31
CA ALA A 95 -11.48 5.22 -0.95
C ALA A 95 -12.24 5.30 -2.27
N PHE A 96 -11.64 4.77 -3.34
CA PHE A 96 -12.18 4.83 -4.70
C PHE A 96 -12.27 3.41 -5.28
N HIS A 97 -13.49 2.96 -5.59
CA HIS A 97 -13.68 1.76 -6.39
C HIS A 97 -13.44 2.08 -7.86
N ALA A 98 -12.77 1.19 -8.59
CA ALA A 98 -12.51 1.37 -10.02
C ALA A 98 -13.79 1.55 -10.86
N SER A 99 -14.93 0.99 -10.43
CA SER A 99 -16.23 1.19 -11.08
C SER A 99 -16.86 2.58 -10.84
N GLN A 100 -16.29 3.37 -9.94
CA GLN A 100 -16.78 4.68 -9.50
C GLN A 100 -15.74 5.79 -9.69
N SER A 101 -14.62 5.50 -10.35
CA SER A 101 -13.51 6.43 -10.59
C SER A 101 -12.88 6.17 -11.95
N SER A 102 -12.12 7.13 -12.48
CA SER A 102 -11.36 6.96 -13.72
C SER A 102 -9.87 6.69 -13.48
N ILE A 103 -9.18 6.22 -14.51
CA ILE A 103 -7.71 6.14 -14.50
C ILE A 103 -7.05 7.52 -14.30
N ASN A 104 -7.72 8.60 -14.74
CA ASN A 104 -7.26 9.96 -14.53
C ASN A 104 -7.36 10.38 -13.07
N ASP A 105 -8.44 9.99 -12.38
CA ASP A 105 -8.58 10.20 -10.93
C ASP A 105 -7.51 9.43 -10.17
N PHE A 106 -7.29 8.17 -10.55
CA PHE A 106 -6.23 7.35 -9.95
C PHE A 106 -4.85 7.98 -10.13
N ARG A 107 -4.50 8.37 -11.36
CA ARG A 107 -3.22 9.04 -11.67
C ARG A 107 -3.06 10.33 -10.86
N LYS A 108 -4.11 11.13 -10.69
CA LYS A 108 -4.08 12.34 -9.86
C LYS A 108 -3.68 12.05 -8.42
N TYR A 109 -4.25 11.01 -7.79
CA TYR A 109 -3.89 10.63 -6.41
C TYR A 109 -2.51 10.00 -6.31
N VAL A 110 -2.12 9.18 -7.29
CA VAL A 110 -0.75 8.62 -7.38
C VAL A 110 0.28 9.74 -7.44
N ILE A 111 0.09 10.74 -8.31
CA ILE A 111 0.99 11.90 -8.39
C ILE A 111 1.01 12.64 -7.06
N LYS A 112 -0.16 13.02 -6.52
CA LYS A 112 -0.29 13.76 -5.26
C LYS A 112 0.50 13.11 -4.12
N CYS A 113 0.36 11.80 -3.92
CA CYS A 113 1.03 11.09 -2.84
C CYS A 113 2.45 10.61 -3.19
N SER A 114 2.87 10.74 -4.45
CA SER A 114 4.27 10.55 -4.83
C SER A 114 5.10 11.82 -4.66
N THR A 115 4.45 12.99 -4.52
CA THR A 115 5.08 14.30 -4.29
C THR A 115 4.88 14.82 -2.87
N SER A 116 4.32 14.01 -1.97
CA SER A 116 4.05 14.38 -0.57
C SER A 116 4.53 13.30 0.37
N ASP A 117 4.82 13.68 1.62
CA ASP A 117 5.16 12.76 2.71
C ASP A 117 4.03 12.55 3.73
N ASP A 118 2.88 13.22 3.53
CA ASP A 118 1.70 13.16 4.39
C ASP A 118 0.56 12.28 3.84
N CYS A 119 0.73 11.70 2.65
CA CYS A 119 -0.26 10.81 2.05
C CYS A 119 0.38 9.69 1.25
N HIS A 120 -0.28 8.54 1.24
CA HIS A 120 0.16 7.34 0.52
C HIS A 120 -1.02 6.67 -0.16
N VAL A 121 -0.76 5.94 -1.25
CA VAL A 121 -1.76 5.14 -1.95
C VAL A 121 -1.48 3.66 -1.71
N ILE A 122 -2.51 2.92 -1.32
CA ILE A 122 -2.53 1.45 -1.39
C ILE A 122 -3.41 1.07 -2.57
N SER A 123 -2.87 0.27 -3.49
CA SER A 123 -3.63 -0.23 -4.63
C SER A 123 -4.17 -1.63 -4.34
N SER A 124 -5.43 -1.87 -4.73
CA SER A 124 -6.06 -3.19 -4.79
C SER A 124 -6.19 -3.60 -6.24
N TYR A 125 -5.50 -4.65 -6.67
CA TYR A 125 -5.45 -5.04 -8.08
C TYR A 125 -5.44 -6.56 -8.27
N HIS A 126 -5.83 -7.00 -9.46
CA HIS A 126 -5.76 -8.41 -9.84
C HIS A 126 -4.45 -8.71 -10.57
N ARG A 127 -3.61 -9.61 -10.04
CA ARG A 127 -2.27 -9.89 -10.59
C ARG A 127 -2.28 -10.35 -12.05
N ALA A 128 -3.30 -11.11 -12.47
CA ALA A 128 -3.40 -11.55 -13.87
C ALA A 128 -3.45 -10.40 -14.88
N ALA A 129 -4.05 -9.25 -14.53
CA ALA A 129 -4.05 -8.06 -15.39
C ALA A 129 -2.64 -7.50 -15.63
N LEU A 130 -1.71 -7.78 -14.70
CA LEU A 130 -0.31 -7.37 -14.78
C LEU A 130 0.61 -8.51 -15.25
N LYS A 131 0.05 -9.59 -15.81
CA LYS A 131 0.77 -10.81 -16.23
C LYS A 131 1.57 -11.46 -15.09
N GLN A 132 1.08 -11.32 -13.86
CA GLN A 132 1.65 -11.95 -12.67
C GLN A 132 0.78 -13.15 -12.23
N THR A 133 1.39 -14.11 -11.54
CA THR A 133 0.68 -15.28 -11.03
C THR A 133 -0.09 -14.93 -9.76
N GLY A 134 -1.26 -15.55 -9.57
CA GLY A 134 -2.15 -15.30 -8.44
C GLY A 134 -3.34 -14.41 -8.78
N THR A 135 -4.15 -14.09 -7.77
CA THR A 135 -5.41 -13.37 -7.91
C THR A 135 -5.30 -11.95 -7.34
N GLY A 136 -6.24 -11.51 -6.51
CA GLY A 136 -6.25 -10.18 -5.89
C GLY A 136 -5.02 -9.95 -5.00
N HIS A 137 -4.52 -8.72 -4.99
CA HIS A 137 -3.35 -8.31 -4.21
C HIS A 137 -3.46 -6.85 -3.78
N PHE A 138 -2.84 -6.54 -2.64
CA PHE A 138 -2.68 -5.18 -2.14
C PHE A 138 -1.20 -4.84 -2.01
N SER A 139 -0.81 -3.63 -2.42
CA SER A 139 0.53 -3.10 -2.15
C SER A 139 0.55 -1.57 -2.20
N PRO A 140 1.41 -0.91 -1.42
CA PRO A 140 1.61 0.54 -1.51
C PRO A 140 2.24 0.96 -2.84
N ILE A 141 1.92 2.17 -3.28
CA ILE A 141 2.58 2.82 -4.41
C ILE A 141 3.68 3.72 -3.86
N GLY A 142 4.93 3.43 -4.23
CA GLY A 142 6.10 4.16 -3.76
C GLY A 142 6.39 5.42 -4.56
N GLY A 143 5.93 5.50 -5.81
CA GLY A 143 6.22 6.67 -6.63
C GLY A 143 5.63 6.59 -8.03
N TYR A 144 5.90 7.63 -8.81
CA TYR A 144 5.35 7.81 -10.15
C TYR A 144 6.43 8.27 -11.12
N HIS A 145 6.39 7.77 -12.35
CA HIS A 145 7.28 8.18 -13.42
C HIS A 145 6.50 8.89 -14.52
N VAL A 146 6.59 10.22 -14.53
CA VAL A 146 5.80 11.09 -15.42
C VAL A 146 6.04 10.78 -16.91
N GLY A 147 7.29 10.59 -17.33
CA GLY A 147 7.63 10.46 -18.76
C GLY A 147 7.18 9.15 -19.42
N LYS A 148 6.84 8.13 -18.61
CA LYS A 148 6.37 6.82 -19.10
C LYS A 148 5.00 6.44 -18.54
N ASP A 149 4.40 7.34 -17.75
CA ASP A 149 3.13 7.12 -17.06
C ASP A 149 3.09 5.79 -16.29
N MET A 150 4.04 5.60 -15.37
CA MET A 150 4.16 4.35 -14.60
C MET A 150 4.11 4.61 -13.09
N ALA A 151 3.48 3.71 -12.34
CA ALA A 151 3.49 3.68 -10.88
C ALA A 151 4.46 2.60 -10.38
N LEU A 152 5.24 2.92 -9.34
CA LEU A 152 6.10 1.96 -8.65
C LEU A 152 5.30 1.22 -7.57
N ILE A 153 5.07 -0.07 -7.76
CA ILE A 153 4.46 -0.94 -6.75
C ILE A 153 5.54 -1.43 -5.79
N LEU A 154 5.34 -1.21 -4.49
CA LEU A 154 6.17 -1.80 -3.42
C LEU A 154 5.54 -3.13 -2.98
N ASP A 155 5.78 -4.17 -3.77
CA ASP A 155 5.11 -5.46 -3.59
C ASP A 155 5.48 -6.11 -2.25
N VAL A 156 4.50 -6.24 -1.35
CA VAL A 156 4.68 -6.84 -0.02
C VAL A 156 4.85 -8.37 -0.07
N ALA A 157 4.51 -9.02 -1.19
CA ALA A 157 4.87 -10.41 -1.47
C ALA A 157 6.33 -10.50 -1.94
N ARG A 158 7.26 -10.02 -1.11
CA ARG A 158 8.68 -9.85 -1.46
C ARG A 158 9.40 -11.16 -1.79
N PHE A 159 8.88 -12.28 -1.30
CA PHE A 159 9.33 -13.63 -1.66
C PHE A 159 8.97 -14.02 -3.10
N LYS A 160 8.09 -13.26 -3.77
CA LYS A 160 7.51 -13.58 -5.07
C LYS A 160 7.88 -12.57 -6.15
N TYR A 161 7.77 -11.28 -5.86
CA TYR A 161 8.06 -10.21 -6.81
C TYR A 161 8.84 -9.07 -6.14
N PRO A 162 9.85 -8.50 -6.82
CA PRO A 162 10.49 -7.27 -6.36
C PRO A 162 9.56 -6.06 -6.57
N PRO A 163 9.91 -4.88 -6.02
CA PRO A 163 9.31 -3.63 -6.46
C PRO A 163 9.39 -3.48 -7.98
N HIS A 164 8.28 -3.09 -8.61
CA HIS A 164 8.18 -3.09 -10.06
C HIS A 164 7.30 -1.94 -10.56
N TRP A 165 7.61 -1.46 -11.76
CA TRP A 165 6.90 -0.36 -12.39
C TRP A 165 5.77 -0.90 -13.28
N ILE A 166 4.58 -0.32 -13.17
CA ILE A 166 3.40 -0.69 -13.95
C ILE A 166 2.85 0.54 -14.69
N PRO A 167 2.60 0.47 -16.01
CA PRO A 167 1.92 1.54 -16.74
C PRO A 167 0.52 1.82 -16.23
N LEU A 168 0.12 3.09 -16.22
CA LEU A 168 -1.26 3.51 -15.92
C LEU A 168 -2.04 3.68 -17.23
N THR A 169 -2.51 2.56 -17.79
CA THR A 169 -3.28 2.52 -19.06
C THR A 169 -4.73 2.17 -18.85
#